data_AF-A0AAU4XNA6-F1
#
_entry.id   AF-A0AAU4XNA6-F1
#
_cell.length_a   1.000
_cell.length_b   1.000
_cell.length_c   1.000
_cell.angle_alpha   90.00
_cell.angle_beta   90.00
_cell.angle_gamma   90.00
#
_symmetry.space_group_name_H-M   'P 1'
#
loop_
_entity.id
_entity.type
_entity.pdbx_description
1 polymer ?
#
loop_
_entity_poly.entity_id
_entity_poly.type
_entity_poly.pdbx_seq_one_letter_code
_entity_poly.pdbx_strand_id
1 'polypeptide(L)'
;MLKIAGVAAGATVAGTALAAAPATAADGAFAHPGMLHTRADLHRMATQVKAGAETYTAGFARLTANRHAQSTWTANPQATVYRGSGTPENYATLYNDIHAAYQNALRWHITGDSAYADTARDILNAWSARLTRLDGSADRFLASGLYGYQFANAAELVRGHDGFELARFQKMMLDVFHPLSEDFLAHHNGSYITNYWANWDLTNIASVLAIGILCDDRAKVDRAVEYFKHGAGMGSVKNAIPVVYADGLAEWVEAGRDQGHALLGVGLMGTICEMAWNQGIDLYGYDDSRFLKGAQYVAKWSLGGDVPYTSYTRKKGAPGIWSGSETASAAAAVDPAMARPIWAMIANHYTRRRGLDAPHLTKIAARFAPEGGGGDYGPNSGGYDQLGFGTLAFTRPRATAAEATASPTPTASGSGTSPSGAASATPSSSASPLGGKGGDLAATGSSDLPAWTAATGVAALAGGFLLLRRRDRARRDTGE
;
A
#
# COMPACT_ATOMS: atom_id res chain seq x y z
N MET A 1 68.23 -44.66 16.79
CA MET A 1 68.90 -44.66 15.47
C MET A 1 67.81 -44.36 14.43
N LEU A 2 67.68 -43.12 13.95
CA LEU A 2 68.19 -42.62 12.66
C LEU A 2 67.63 -43.45 11.47
N LYS A 3 66.60 -42.96 10.75
CA LYS A 3 66.65 -42.30 9.40
C LYS A 3 66.75 -43.33 8.26
N ILE A 4 66.14 -43.25 7.06
CA ILE A 4 65.62 -42.20 6.15
C ILE A 4 64.69 -42.96 5.16
N ALA A 5 63.45 -42.51 4.92
CA ALA A 5 62.96 -41.64 3.84
C ALA A 5 62.80 -42.30 2.44
N GLY A 6 61.58 -42.20 1.91
CA GLY A 6 61.25 -42.30 0.49
C GLY A 6 60.20 -41.22 0.19
N VAL A 7 60.56 -40.26 -0.66
CA VAL A 7 59.74 -39.11 -1.07
C VAL A 7 58.91 -39.52 -2.29
N ALA A 8 57.60 -39.29 -2.25
CA ALA A 8 56.75 -39.24 -3.44
C ALA A 8 56.02 -37.88 -3.46
N ALA A 9 56.34 -37.08 -4.46
CA ALA A 9 55.71 -35.79 -4.72
C ALA A 9 54.31 -36.00 -5.30
N GLY A 10 53.27 -35.61 -4.55
CA GLY A 10 51.91 -35.52 -5.04
C GLY A 10 51.60 -34.09 -5.47
N ALA A 11 51.40 -33.88 -6.77
CA ALA A 11 50.91 -32.62 -7.32
C ALA A 11 49.44 -32.40 -6.90
N THR A 12 49.18 -31.36 -6.10
CA THR A 12 47.83 -30.91 -5.78
C THR A 12 47.28 -30.07 -6.93
N VAL A 13 46.41 -30.67 -7.75
CA VAL A 13 45.55 -29.92 -8.66
C VAL A 13 44.48 -29.24 -7.82
N ALA A 14 44.62 -27.93 -7.62
CA ALA A 14 43.58 -27.10 -7.05
C ALA A 14 42.42 -27.00 -8.06
N GLY A 15 41.43 -27.89 -7.92
CA GLY A 15 40.16 -27.76 -8.62
C GLY A 15 39.40 -26.56 -8.04
N THR A 16 39.34 -25.47 -8.79
CA THR A 16 38.41 -24.37 -8.52
C THR A 16 36.99 -24.91 -8.59
N ALA A 17 36.37 -25.14 -7.43
CA ALA A 17 34.93 -25.34 -7.36
C ALA A 17 34.27 -24.03 -7.83
N LEU A 18 33.82 -23.99 -9.09
CA LEU A 18 32.85 -22.99 -9.50
C LEU A 18 31.63 -23.20 -8.62
N ALA A 19 31.40 -22.26 -7.71
CA ALA A 19 30.13 -22.14 -7.02
C ALA A 19 29.05 -22.04 -8.11
N ALA A 20 28.17 -23.04 -8.17
CA ALA A 20 26.98 -22.96 -8.99
C ALA A 20 26.23 -21.69 -8.57
N ALA A 21 26.06 -20.77 -9.52
CA ALA A 21 25.18 -19.62 -9.34
C ALA A 21 23.81 -20.14 -8.87
N PRO A 22 23.13 -19.47 -7.93
CA PRO A 22 21.81 -19.90 -7.52
C PRO A 22 20.93 -19.91 -8.76
N ALA A 23 20.31 -21.06 -9.03
CA ALA A 23 19.35 -21.21 -10.10
C ALA A 23 18.30 -20.10 -9.95
N THR A 24 18.22 -19.22 -10.95
CA THR A 24 17.07 -18.33 -11.13
C THR A 24 15.83 -19.21 -11.12
N ALA A 25 14.94 -18.98 -10.16
CA ALA A 25 13.69 -19.72 -10.05
C ALA A 25 12.99 -19.69 -11.42
N ALA A 26 12.59 -20.88 -11.89
CA ALA A 26 11.93 -21.10 -13.16
C ALA A 26 10.71 -20.18 -13.35
N ASP A 27 10.44 -19.85 -14.62
CA ASP A 27 9.26 -19.15 -15.15
C ASP A 27 7.92 -19.72 -14.63
N GLY A 28 7.57 -19.40 -13.39
CA GLY A 28 6.25 -19.68 -12.84
C GLY A 28 5.24 -18.63 -13.28
N ALA A 29 4.04 -19.07 -13.68
CA ALA A 29 2.90 -18.18 -13.81
C ALA A 29 2.59 -17.49 -12.46
N PHE A 30 2.05 -16.28 -12.49
CA PHE A 30 1.63 -15.58 -11.28
C PHE A 30 0.44 -16.29 -10.62
N ALA A 31 0.39 -16.22 -9.28
CA ALA A 31 -0.73 -16.76 -8.52
C ALA A 31 -1.92 -15.81 -8.57
N HIS A 32 -3.11 -16.35 -8.85
CA HIS A 32 -4.38 -15.60 -8.90
C HIS A 32 -5.53 -16.29 -8.14
N PRO A 33 -6.22 -15.61 -7.21
CA PRO A 33 -5.84 -14.32 -6.64
C PRO A 33 -4.52 -14.44 -5.85
N GLY A 34 -3.61 -13.48 -5.98
CA GLY A 34 -2.31 -13.53 -5.32
C GLY A 34 -1.66 -12.18 -5.02
N MET A 35 -2.43 -11.09 -5.01
CA MET A 35 -1.95 -9.81 -4.47
C MET A 35 -2.09 -9.78 -2.94
N LEU A 36 -2.93 -8.95 -2.34
CA LEU A 36 -3.08 -8.93 -0.87
C LEU A 36 -3.76 -10.19 -0.30
N HIS A 37 -4.57 -10.87 -1.11
CA HIS A 37 -5.32 -12.05 -0.69
C HIS A 37 -5.08 -13.22 -1.62
N THR A 38 -4.78 -14.38 -1.04
CA THR A 38 -4.81 -15.66 -1.76
C THR A 38 -6.18 -16.33 -1.64
N ARG A 39 -6.44 -17.35 -2.47
CA ARG A 39 -7.64 -18.19 -2.32
C ARG A 39 -7.75 -18.83 -0.93
N ALA A 40 -6.61 -19.22 -0.34
CA ALA A 40 -6.56 -19.77 1.01
C ALA A 40 -6.92 -18.71 2.08
N ASP A 41 -6.55 -17.45 1.87
CA ASP A 41 -6.95 -16.35 2.75
C ASP A 41 -8.45 -16.09 2.70
N LEU A 42 -9.02 -16.03 1.50
CA LEU A 42 -10.45 -15.86 1.29
C LEU A 42 -11.26 -17.00 1.93
N HIS A 43 -10.85 -18.24 1.70
CA HIS A 43 -11.48 -19.41 2.31
C HIS A 43 -11.36 -19.39 3.85
N ARG A 44 -10.21 -18.98 4.40
CA ARG A 44 -10.02 -18.84 5.85
C ARG A 44 -10.99 -17.82 6.43
N MET A 45 -11.11 -16.64 5.81
CA MET A 45 -12.07 -15.62 6.27
C MET A 45 -13.50 -16.18 6.31
N ALA A 46 -13.97 -16.76 5.21
CA ALA A 46 -15.32 -17.32 5.11
C ALA A 46 -15.58 -18.41 6.16
N THR A 47 -14.62 -19.34 6.30
CA THR A 47 -14.73 -20.46 7.26
C THR A 47 -14.79 -19.97 8.70
N GLN A 48 -13.94 -19.02 9.06
CA GLN A 48 -13.85 -18.52 10.44
C GLN A 48 -15.05 -17.64 10.81
N VAL A 49 -15.55 -16.82 9.89
CA VAL A 49 -16.80 -16.07 10.08
C VAL A 49 -17.98 -17.03 10.24
N LYS A 50 -18.10 -18.05 9.38
CA LYS A 50 -19.16 -19.06 9.47
C LYS A 50 -19.10 -19.86 10.79
N ALA A 51 -17.90 -20.11 11.29
CA ALA A 51 -17.68 -20.77 12.57
C ALA A 51 -17.92 -19.87 13.79
N GLY A 52 -18.19 -18.58 13.59
CA GLY A 52 -18.42 -17.61 14.67
C GLY A 52 -17.15 -17.24 15.45
N ALA A 53 -15.96 -17.44 14.88
CA ALA A 53 -14.71 -17.13 15.55
C ALA A 53 -14.60 -15.63 15.85
N GLU A 54 -14.53 -15.27 17.14
CA GLU A 54 -14.73 -13.90 17.66
C GLU A 54 -13.96 -12.82 16.87
N THR A 55 -12.65 -13.01 16.66
CA THR A 55 -11.80 -12.04 15.95
C THR A 55 -12.27 -11.80 14.50
N TYR A 56 -12.64 -12.86 13.78
CA TYR A 56 -13.09 -12.75 12.40
C TYR A 56 -14.51 -12.19 12.32
N THR A 57 -15.41 -12.61 13.22
CA THR A 57 -16.76 -12.07 13.32
C THR A 57 -16.75 -10.57 13.64
N ALA A 58 -15.85 -10.11 14.52
CA ALA A 58 -15.69 -8.69 14.83
C ALA A 58 -15.17 -7.89 13.61
N GLY A 59 -14.19 -8.42 12.89
CA GLY A 59 -13.72 -7.82 11.64
C GLY A 59 -14.78 -7.80 10.53
N PHE A 60 -15.58 -8.86 10.43
CA PHE A 60 -16.69 -8.93 9.47
C PHE A 60 -17.83 -7.96 9.85
N ALA A 61 -18.12 -7.80 11.14
CA ALA A 61 -19.08 -6.80 11.61
C ALA A 61 -18.62 -5.37 11.29
N ARG A 62 -17.31 -5.07 11.38
CA ARG A 62 -16.76 -3.79 10.89
C ARG A 62 -16.99 -3.61 9.39
N LEU A 63 -16.73 -4.65 8.58
CA LEU A 63 -16.96 -4.62 7.14
C LEU A 63 -18.43 -4.37 6.80
N THR A 64 -19.37 -5.11 7.39
CA THR A 64 -20.80 -4.99 7.05
C THR A 64 -21.44 -3.68 7.53
N ALA A 65 -20.91 -3.06 8.57
CA ALA A 65 -21.33 -1.74 9.03
C ALA A 65 -20.86 -0.60 8.12
N ASN A 66 -19.84 -0.82 7.29
CA ASN A 66 -19.29 0.21 6.41
C ASN A 66 -20.22 0.45 5.21
N ARG A 67 -20.51 1.73 4.91
CA ARG A 67 -21.40 2.12 3.81
C ARG A 67 -20.89 1.72 2.43
N HIS A 68 -19.57 1.56 2.27
CA HIS A 68 -18.97 1.12 1.01
C HIS A 68 -19.21 -0.37 0.74
N ALA A 69 -19.50 -1.17 1.77
CA ALA A 69 -19.72 -2.61 1.68
C ALA A 69 -21.19 -2.99 1.40
N GLN A 70 -21.96 -2.08 0.80
CA GLN A 70 -23.36 -2.31 0.44
C GLN A 70 -23.49 -2.57 -1.05
N SER A 71 -24.23 -3.63 -1.43
CA SER A 71 -24.46 -4.03 -2.82
C SER A 71 -25.39 -3.07 -3.58
N THR A 72 -25.85 -2.01 -2.92
CA THR A 72 -26.60 -0.90 -3.53
C THR A 72 -25.71 0.26 -3.94
N TRP A 73 -24.39 0.17 -3.73
CA TRP A 73 -23.45 1.21 -4.14
C TRP A 73 -23.47 1.40 -5.67
N THR A 74 -23.51 2.67 -6.10
CA THR A 74 -23.46 3.04 -7.52
C THR A 74 -22.21 3.85 -7.79
N ALA A 75 -21.38 3.40 -8.72
CA ALA A 75 -20.15 4.09 -9.11
C ALA A 75 -20.41 5.45 -9.76
N ASN A 76 -19.46 6.36 -9.62
CA ASN A 76 -19.46 7.67 -10.27
C ASN A 76 -18.15 7.88 -11.07
N PRO A 77 -17.92 7.13 -12.15
CA PRO A 77 -16.65 7.15 -12.86
C PRO A 77 -16.37 8.48 -13.55
N GLN A 78 -15.13 8.94 -13.44
CA GLN A 78 -14.67 10.21 -14.02
C GLN A 78 -13.75 9.99 -15.22
N ALA A 79 -13.81 10.89 -16.22
CA ALA A 79 -12.90 10.85 -17.37
C ALA A 79 -11.45 11.09 -16.97
N THR A 80 -11.30 12.05 -16.05
CA THR A 80 -10.04 12.55 -15.54
C THR A 80 -10.18 12.71 -14.03
N VAL A 81 -9.19 12.21 -13.31
CA VAL A 81 -9.09 12.40 -11.86
C VAL A 81 -7.98 13.40 -11.58
N TYR A 82 -8.35 14.50 -10.92
CA TYR A 82 -7.48 15.58 -10.50
C TYR A 82 -7.12 15.43 -9.02
N ARG A 83 -5.83 15.52 -8.72
CA ARG A 83 -5.29 15.59 -7.36
C ARG A 83 -4.18 16.64 -7.27
N GLY A 84 -4.19 17.40 -6.19
CA GLY A 84 -3.32 18.54 -5.95
C GLY A 84 -3.89 19.83 -6.54
N SER A 85 -3.00 20.74 -6.93
CA SER A 85 -3.36 22.09 -7.37
C SER A 85 -3.55 22.20 -8.90
N GLY A 86 -4.13 23.32 -9.32
CA GLY A 86 -4.30 23.70 -10.74
C GLY A 86 -5.70 23.46 -11.31
N THR A 87 -6.45 22.49 -10.79
CA THR A 87 -7.85 22.22 -11.15
C THR A 87 -8.56 21.66 -9.92
N PRO A 88 -9.86 21.95 -9.70
CA PRO A 88 -10.59 21.42 -8.55
C PRO A 88 -10.46 19.90 -8.44
N GLU A 89 -10.08 19.45 -7.26
CA GLU A 89 -9.83 18.05 -6.97
C GLU A 89 -11.12 17.23 -7.01
N ASN A 90 -11.06 16.03 -7.59
CA ASN A 90 -12.16 15.08 -7.62
C ASN A 90 -11.72 13.64 -7.28
N TYR A 91 -10.47 13.45 -6.85
CA TYR A 91 -9.90 12.14 -6.52
C TYR A 91 -10.66 11.40 -5.41
N ALA A 92 -11.44 12.11 -4.59
CA ALA A 92 -12.34 11.51 -3.63
C ALA A 92 -13.35 10.56 -4.25
N THR A 93 -13.86 10.88 -5.43
CA THR A 93 -14.78 10.00 -6.15
C THR A 93 -14.12 8.66 -6.48
N LEU A 94 -12.86 8.68 -6.91
CA LEU A 94 -12.12 7.47 -7.25
C LEU A 94 -11.86 6.58 -6.04
N TYR A 95 -11.33 7.13 -4.93
CA TYR A 95 -11.04 6.26 -3.78
C TYR A 95 -12.30 5.70 -3.12
N ASN A 96 -13.42 6.43 -3.10
CA ASN A 96 -14.65 5.88 -2.52
C ASN A 96 -15.13 4.67 -3.33
N ASP A 97 -15.08 4.76 -4.66
CA ASP A 97 -15.49 3.68 -5.55
C ASP A 97 -14.52 2.47 -5.50
N ILE A 98 -13.21 2.70 -5.47
CA ILE A 98 -12.22 1.61 -5.31
C ILE A 98 -12.48 0.84 -4.01
N HIS A 99 -12.71 1.55 -2.91
CA HIS A 99 -12.96 0.94 -1.62
C HIS A 99 -14.32 0.24 -1.57
N ALA A 100 -15.35 0.77 -2.25
CA ALA A 100 -16.60 0.06 -2.44
C ALA A 100 -16.43 -1.24 -3.23
N ALA A 101 -15.67 -1.23 -4.32
CA ALA A 101 -15.38 -2.44 -5.09
C ALA A 101 -14.66 -3.49 -4.25
N TYR A 102 -13.58 -3.10 -3.55
CA TYR A 102 -12.83 -4.00 -2.68
C TYR A 102 -13.68 -4.59 -1.54
N GLN A 103 -14.45 -3.74 -0.84
CA GLN A 103 -15.26 -4.16 0.29
C GLN A 103 -16.42 -5.07 -0.13
N ASN A 104 -17.09 -4.78 -1.24
CA ASN A 104 -18.09 -5.67 -1.81
C ASN A 104 -17.46 -7.00 -2.24
N ALA A 105 -16.29 -6.99 -2.88
CA ALA A 105 -15.60 -8.23 -3.24
C ALA A 105 -15.24 -9.09 -2.00
N LEU A 106 -14.79 -8.48 -0.89
CA LEU A 106 -14.58 -9.20 0.37
C LEU A 106 -15.89 -9.80 0.91
N ARG A 107 -17.00 -9.05 0.86
CA ARG A 107 -18.31 -9.57 1.29
C ARG A 107 -18.72 -10.78 0.46
N TRP A 108 -18.56 -10.72 -0.86
CA TRP A 108 -18.84 -11.85 -1.73
C TRP A 108 -18.05 -13.09 -1.35
N HIS A 109 -16.73 -12.98 -1.17
CA HIS A 109 -15.89 -14.14 -0.82
C HIS A 109 -16.23 -14.74 0.55
N ILE A 110 -16.80 -13.95 1.47
CA ILE A 110 -17.17 -14.42 2.81
C ILE A 110 -18.59 -15.03 2.82
N THR A 111 -19.55 -14.42 2.13
CA THR A 111 -20.97 -14.80 2.20
C THR A 111 -21.41 -15.72 1.07
N GLY A 112 -20.72 -15.68 -0.07
CA GLY A 112 -21.15 -16.31 -1.32
C GLY A 112 -22.26 -15.57 -2.06
N ASP A 113 -22.70 -14.40 -1.58
CA ASP A 113 -23.78 -13.63 -2.20
C ASP A 113 -23.28 -12.85 -3.43
N SER A 114 -23.77 -13.24 -4.60
CA SER A 114 -23.39 -12.69 -5.91
C SER A 114 -23.68 -11.20 -6.05
N ALA A 115 -24.66 -10.64 -5.33
CA ALA A 115 -24.98 -9.22 -5.43
C ALA A 115 -23.77 -8.33 -5.08
N TYR A 116 -22.92 -8.77 -4.15
CA TYR A 116 -21.68 -8.07 -3.82
C TYR A 116 -20.61 -8.24 -4.91
N ALA A 117 -20.50 -9.42 -5.54
CA ALA A 117 -19.59 -9.64 -6.66
C ALA A 117 -19.97 -8.76 -7.87
N ASP A 118 -21.27 -8.73 -8.18
CA ASP A 118 -21.85 -7.93 -9.24
C ASP A 118 -21.59 -6.44 -9.02
N THR A 119 -21.79 -5.95 -7.80
CA THR A 119 -21.51 -4.55 -7.43
C THR A 119 -20.03 -4.21 -7.65
N ALA A 120 -19.11 -5.06 -7.17
CA ALA A 120 -17.68 -4.85 -7.35
C ALA A 120 -17.30 -4.83 -8.84
N ARG A 121 -17.77 -5.81 -9.61
CA ARG A 121 -17.58 -5.87 -11.07
C ARG A 121 -18.09 -4.61 -11.75
N ASP A 122 -19.30 -4.17 -11.44
CA ASP A 122 -19.95 -3.05 -12.12
C ASP A 122 -19.18 -1.74 -11.88
N ILE A 123 -18.67 -1.52 -10.66
CA ILE A 123 -17.77 -0.40 -10.36
C ILE A 123 -16.50 -0.47 -11.23
N LEU A 124 -15.81 -1.62 -11.23
CA LEU A 124 -14.56 -1.81 -11.97
C LEU A 124 -14.77 -1.65 -13.49
N ASN A 125 -15.87 -2.18 -14.01
CA ASN A 125 -16.27 -2.04 -15.41
C ASN A 125 -16.60 -0.59 -15.77
N ALA A 126 -17.31 0.14 -14.91
CA ALA A 126 -17.70 1.52 -15.15
C ALA A 126 -16.47 2.46 -15.23
N TRP A 127 -15.51 2.28 -14.34
CA TRP A 127 -14.26 3.06 -14.36
C TRP A 127 -13.37 2.69 -15.55
N SER A 128 -13.17 1.40 -15.83
CA SER A 128 -12.37 0.97 -16.99
C SER A 128 -12.95 1.38 -18.35
N ALA A 129 -14.25 1.67 -18.42
CA ALA A 129 -14.89 2.21 -19.62
C ALA A 129 -14.72 3.73 -19.77
N ARG A 130 -14.41 4.47 -18.68
CA ARG A 130 -14.52 5.94 -18.65
C ARG A 130 -13.21 6.67 -18.37
N LEU A 131 -12.38 6.14 -17.47
CA LEU A 131 -11.17 6.80 -17.01
C LEU A 131 -10.09 6.75 -18.07
N THR A 132 -9.55 7.91 -18.40
CA THR A 132 -8.53 8.07 -19.45
C THR A 132 -7.29 8.79 -18.96
N ARG A 133 -7.35 9.45 -17.79
CA ARG A 133 -6.24 10.29 -17.31
C ARG A 133 -6.27 10.52 -15.80
N LEU A 134 -5.09 10.53 -15.19
CA LEU A 134 -4.84 11.17 -13.89
C LEU A 134 -4.07 12.46 -14.13
N ASP A 135 -4.43 13.53 -13.43
CA ASP A 135 -3.86 14.85 -13.65
C ASP A 135 -3.81 15.68 -12.36
N GLY A 136 -3.21 16.87 -12.46
CA GLY A 136 -3.00 17.80 -11.35
C GLY A 136 -1.52 18.09 -11.12
N SER A 137 -1.18 18.53 -9.91
CA SER A 137 0.21 18.86 -9.56
C SER A 137 1.07 17.59 -9.41
N ALA A 138 2.16 17.65 -8.65
CA ALA A 138 2.92 16.44 -8.30
C ALA A 138 2.03 15.36 -7.66
N ASP A 139 0.93 15.74 -7.00
CA ASP A 139 0.07 14.79 -6.29
C ASP A 139 -0.65 13.80 -7.24
N ARG A 140 -0.63 14.03 -8.56
CA ARG A 140 -1.04 13.01 -9.54
C ARG A 140 -0.23 11.70 -9.41
N PHE A 141 1.01 11.76 -8.92
CA PHE A 141 1.81 10.56 -8.63
C PHE A 141 1.38 9.84 -7.35
N LEU A 142 0.79 10.57 -6.39
CA LEU A 142 0.11 9.93 -5.26
C LEU A 142 -1.20 9.29 -5.73
N ALA A 143 -1.91 9.91 -6.69
CA ALA A 143 -3.10 9.31 -7.29
C ALA A 143 -2.77 8.03 -8.07
N SER A 144 -1.73 8.04 -8.91
CA SER A 144 -1.32 6.86 -9.67
C SER A 144 -0.80 5.74 -8.77
N GLY A 145 -0.01 6.10 -7.75
CA GLY A 145 0.51 5.16 -6.78
C GLY A 145 -0.60 4.53 -5.93
N LEU A 146 -1.31 5.35 -5.16
CA LEU A 146 -2.22 4.85 -4.11
C LEU A 146 -3.40 4.14 -4.74
N TYR A 147 -4.06 4.81 -5.67
CA TYR A 147 -5.27 4.26 -6.26
C TYR A 147 -4.92 3.13 -7.23
N GLY A 148 -3.76 3.18 -7.89
CA GLY A 148 -3.33 2.12 -8.81
C GLY A 148 -3.23 0.75 -8.14
N TYR A 149 -2.50 0.64 -7.03
CA TYR A 149 -2.38 -0.66 -6.34
C TYR A 149 -3.70 -1.11 -5.72
N GLN A 150 -4.48 -0.17 -5.16
CA GLN A 150 -5.77 -0.48 -4.54
C GLN A 150 -6.77 -0.98 -5.58
N PHE A 151 -6.80 -0.38 -6.77
CA PHE A 151 -7.73 -0.74 -7.83
C PHE A 151 -7.39 -2.11 -8.41
N ALA A 152 -6.10 -2.40 -8.61
CA ALA A 152 -5.64 -3.71 -9.03
C ALA A 152 -6.01 -4.81 -8.01
N ASN A 153 -5.86 -4.55 -6.71
CA ASN A 153 -6.27 -5.48 -5.66
C ASN A 153 -7.78 -5.73 -5.64
N ALA A 154 -8.61 -4.70 -5.89
CA ALA A 154 -10.06 -4.89 -6.02
C ALA A 154 -10.42 -5.74 -7.25
N ALA A 155 -9.81 -5.47 -8.41
CA ALA A 155 -10.02 -6.21 -9.64
C ALA A 155 -9.65 -7.69 -9.53
N GLU A 156 -8.54 -7.98 -8.86
CA GLU A 156 -8.05 -9.34 -8.64
C GLU A 156 -9.06 -10.23 -7.89
N LEU A 157 -9.78 -9.64 -6.94
CA LEU A 157 -10.79 -10.37 -6.19
C LEU A 157 -11.97 -10.81 -7.07
N VAL A 158 -12.21 -10.18 -8.21
CA VAL A 158 -13.27 -10.53 -9.17
C VAL A 158 -12.74 -10.96 -10.54
N ARG A 159 -11.43 -11.31 -10.64
CA ARG A 159 -10.74 -11.62 -11.90
C ARG A 159 -11.49 -12.63 -12.79
N GLY A 160 -12.11 -13.63 -12.17
CA GLY A 160 -12.89 -14.67 -12.84
C GLY A 160 -14.40 -14.59 -12.67
N HIS A 161 -14.93 -13.44 -12.22
CA HIS A 161 -16.37 -13.23 -12.08
C HIS A 161 -17.02 -12.92 -13.44
N ASP A 162 -18.19 -13.49 -13.69
CA ASP A 162 -18.88 -13.36 -14.97
C ASP A 162 -19.22 -11.89 -15.29
N GLY A 163 -18.92 -11.50 -16.54
CA GLY A 163 -19.10 -10.15 -17.04
C GLY A 163 -18.02 -9.14 -16.62
N PHE A 164 -16.99 -9.55 -15.87
CA PHE A 164 -15.87 -8.65 -15.60
C PHE A 164 -15.00 -8.49 -16.85
N GLU A 165 -14.86 -7.25 -17.33
CA GLU A 165 -14.11 -6.90 -18.53
C GLU A 165 -12.61 -6.78 -18.21
N LEU A 166 -11.99 -7.89 -17.78
CA LEU A 166 -10.62 -7.92 -17.27
C LEU A 166 -9.61 -7.30 -18.24
N ALA A 167 -9.69 -7.62 -19.53
CA ALA A 167 -8.76 -7.09 -20.53
C ALA A 167 -8.87 -5.55 -20.67
N ARG A 168 -10.09 -5.00 -20.63
CA ARG A 168 -10.30 -3.54 -20.65
C ARG A 168 -9.76 -2.91 -19.37
N PHE A 169 -10.00 -3.54 -18.24
CA PHE A 169 -9.49 -3.07 -16.96
C PHE A 169 -7.94 -3.06 -16.92
N GLN A 170 -7.29 -4.16 -17.31
CA GLN A 170 -5.83 -4.26 -17.44
C GLN A 170 -5.29 -3.15 -18.36
N LYS A 171 -5.95 -2.91 -19.50
CA LYS A 171 -5.57 -1.82 -20.41
C LYS A 171 -5.63 -0.45 -19.73
N MET A 172 -6.70 -0.14 -18.99
CA MET A 172 -6.77 1.11 -18.22
C MET A 172 -5.61 1.20 -17.20
N MET A 173 -5.29 0.13 -16.49
CA MET A 173 -4.18 0.12 -15.53
C MET A 173 -2.83 0.40 -16.21
N LEU A 174 -2.59 -0.22 -17.37
CA LEU A 174 -1.35 -0.06 -18.16
C LEU A 174 -1.22 1.31 -18.83
N ASP A 175 -2.33 1.93 -19.23
CA ASP A 175 -2.32 3.20 -19.96
C ASP A 175 -2.41 4.43 -19.04
N VAL A 176 -3.13 4.32 -17.91
CA VAL A 176 -3.45 5.47 -17.06
C VAL A 176 -2.59 5.52 -15.79
N PHE A 177 -2.37 4.38 -15.14
CA PHE A 177 -1.70 4.33 -13.83
C PHE A 177 -0.22 4.03 -13.96
N HIS A 178 0.13 2.95 -14.67
CA HIS A 178 1.50 2.48 -14.79
C HIS A 178 2.50 3.55 -15.31
N PRO A 179 2.21 4.33 -16.38
CA PRO A 179 3.20 5.25 -16.94
C PRO A 179 3.58 6.36 -15.96
N LEU A 180 2.62 6.85 -15.15
CA LEU A 180 2.91 7.84 -14.11
C LEU A 180 3.73 7.25 -12.97
N SER A 181 3.40 6.04 -12.52
CA SER A 181 4.16 5.40 -11.44
C SER A 181 5.58 5.04 -11.86
N GLU A 182 5.79 4.52 -13.07
CA GLU A 182 7.14 4.25 -13.57
C GLU A 182 7.93 5.55 -13.80
N ASP A 183 7.32 6.58 -14.38
CA ASP A 183 7.97 7.89 -14.57
C ASP A 183 8.40 8.52 -13.23
N PHE A 184 7.58 8.39 -12.19
CA PHE A 184 7.96 8.84 -10.85
C PHE A 184 9.19 8.11 -10.32
N LEU A 185 9.23 6.78 -10.43
CA LEU A 185 10.36 5.98 -9.95
C LEU A 185 11.62 6.21 -10.78
N ALA A 186 11.50 6.55 -12.05
CA ALA A 186 12.64 6.80 -12.94
C ALA A 186 13.20 8.22 -12.81
N HIS A 187 12.33 9.22 -12.70
CA HIS A 187 12.69 10.63 -12.88
C HIS A 187 12.32 11.53 -11.71
N HIS A 188 11.59 11.03 -10.71
CA HIS A 188 11.13 11.78 -9.52
C HIS A 188 10.53 13.13 -9.90
N ASN A 189 9.70 13.16 -10.95
CA ASN A 189 9.10 14.39 -11.47
C ASN A 189 10.13 15.50 -11.76
N GLY A 190 11.31 15.13 -12.28
CA GLY A 190 12.42 16.05 -12.58
C GLY A 190 13.06 16.70 -11.33
N SER A 191 12.78 16.18 -10.14
CA SER A 191 13.25 16.75 -8.87
C SER A 191 14.53 16.08 -8.38
N TYR A 192 15.18 16.65 -7.35
CA TYR A 192 16.23 15.92 -6.64
C TYR A 192 15.69 14.59 -6.11
N ILE A 193 16.54 13.55 -6.10
CA ILE A 193 16.14 12.20 -5.67
C ILE A 193 15.60 12.15 -4.23
N THR A 194 16.04 13.07 -3.36
CA THR A 194 15.57 13.22 -1.97
C THR A 194 14.45 14.25 -1.80
N ASN A 195 13.93 14.83 -2.89
CA ASN A 195 12.85 15.82 -2.84
C ASN A 195 11.54 15.24 -2.30
N TYR A 196 11.29 13.96 -2.53
CA TYR A 196 10.10 13.28 -2.04
C TYR A 196 10.46 12.37 -0.87
N TRP A 197 9.53 12.26 0.08
CA TRP A 197 9.65 11.32 1.21
C TRP A 197 9.29 9.90 0.76
N ALA A 198 9.70 8.90 1.54
CA ALA A 198 9.58 7.47 1.21
C ALA A 198 8.19 7.01 0.72
N ASN A 199 7.10 7.57 1.26
CA ASN A 199 5.73 7.22 0.91
C ASN A 199 5.42 7.44 -0.58
N TRP A 200 6.05 8.43 -1.22
CA TRP A 200 5.85 8.72 -2.63
C TRP A 200 6.43 7.63 -3.52
N ASP A 201 7.65 7.20 -3.24
CA ASP A 201 8.26 6.05 -3.90
C ASP A 201 7.48 4.77 -3.59
N LEU A 202 7.19 4.50 -2.31
CA LEU A 202 6.50 3.28 -1.87
C LEU A 202 5.13 3.12 -2.53
N THR A 203 4.37 4.20 -2.69
CA THR A 203 3.06 4.09 -3.34
C THR A 203 3.18 3.75 -4.83
N ASN A 204 4.20 4.27 -5.51
CA ASN A 204 4.44 3.97 -6.91
C ASN A 204 5.06 2.57 -7.11
N ILE A 205 5.91 2.10 -6.19
CA ILE A 205 6.37 0.70 -6.15
C ILE A 205 5.18 -0.25 -5.99
N ALA A 206 4.27 0.04 -5.06
CA ALA A 206 3.07 -0.78 -4.84
C ALA A 206 2.20 -0.85 -6.10
N SER A 207 2.02 0.27 -6.81
CA SER A 207 1.26 0.34 -8.06
C SER A 207 1.91 -0.49 -9.17
N VAL A 208 3.21 -0.31 -9.41
CA VAL A 208 3.94 -1.07 -10.44
C VAL A 208 3.90 -2.57 -10.15
N LEU A 209 4.10 -2.97 -8.88
CA LEU A 209 4.01 -4.37 -8.46
C LEU A 209 2.61 -4.96 -8.70
N ALA A 210 1.58 -4.26 -8.24
CA ALA A 210 0.20 -4.73 -8.35
C ALA A 210 -0.27 -4.82 -9.81
N ILE A 211 0.10 -3.84 -10.65
CA ILE A 211 -0.20 -3.86 -12.09
C ILE A 211 0.57 -4.98 -12.80
N GLY A 212 1.83 -5.22 -12.42
CA GLY A 212 2.64 -6.33 -12.93
C GLY A 212 1.98 -7.68 -12.65
N ILE A 213 1.54 -7.92 -11.41
CA ILE A 213 0.81 -9.13 -11.05
C ILE A 213 -0.52 -9.21 -11.80
N LEU A 214 -1.34 -8.16 -11.80
CA LEU A 214 -2.63 -8.15 -12.47
C LEU A 214 -2.52 -8.48 -13.96
N CYS A 215 -1.48 -8.00 -14.64
CA CYS A 215 -1.28 -8.14 -16.08
C CYS A 215 -0.36 -9.29 -16.47
N ASP A 216 0.01 -10.17 -15.54
CA ASP A 216 0.95 -11.27 -15.76
C ASP A 216 2.32 -10.80 -16.33
N ASP A 217 2.77 -9.60 -15.95
CA ASP A 217 3.97 -8.95 -16.47
C ASP A 217 5.13 -9.05 -15.48
N ARG A 218 6.01 -10.02 -15.72
CA ARG A 218 7.20 -10.30 -14.91
C ARG A 218 8.16 -9.12 -14.83
N ALA A 219 8.37 -8.40 -15.93
CA ALA A 219 9.31 -7.28 -15.97
C ALA A 219 8.89 -6.16 -15.01
N LYS A 220 7.59 -5.87 -14.89
CA LYS A 220 7.06 -4.88 -13.93
C LYS A 220 7.22 -5.35 -12.49
N VAL A 221 7.00 -6.64 -12.22
CA VAL A 221 7.22 -7.20 -10.88
C VAL A 221 8.70 -7.12 -10.49
N ASP A 222 9.60 -7.52 -11.38
CA ASP A 222 11.04 -7.46 -11.15
C ASP A 222 11.51 -6.01 -10.97
N ARG A 223 10.97 -5.08 -11.76
CA ARG A 223 11.21 -3.63 -11.62
C ARG A 223 10.86 -3.13 -10.22
N ALA A 224 9.69 -3.49 -9.70
CA ALA A 224 9.23 -3.08 -8.37
C ALA A 224 10.07 -3.71 -7.25
N VAL A 225 10.41 -5.00 -7.37
CA VAL A 225 11.26 -5.74 -6.41
C VAL A 225 12.67 -5.17 -6.38
N GLU A 226 13.25 -4.87 -7.54
CA GLU A 226 14.58 -4.26 -7.65
C GLU A 226 14.58 -2.87 -7.04
N TYR A 227 13.56 -2.04 -7.34
CA TYR A 227 13.46 -0.71 -6.73
C TYR A 227 13.31 -0.78 -5.20
N PHE A 228 12.50 -1.70 -4.69
CA PHE A 228 12.37 -1.89 -3.24
C PHE A 228 13.71 -2.18 -2.58
N LYS A 229 14.55 -3.01 -3.20
CA LYS A 229 15.85 -3.44 -2.64
C LYS A 229 16.95 -2.41 -2.84
N HIS A 230 17.00 -1.80 -4.03
CA HIS A 230 18.17 -1.11 -4.57
C HIS A 230 17.85 0.24 -5.24
N GLY A 231 16.59 0.70 -5.18
CA GLY A 231 16.18 1.99 -5.74
C GLY A 231 16.90 3.18 -5.10
N ALA A 232 17.17 4.20 -5.92
CA ALA A 232 17.89 5.39 -5.49
C ALA A 232 17.04 6.34 -4.62
N GLY A 233 15.71 6.32 -4.79
CA GLY A 233 14.79 7.17 -4.05
C GLY A 233 14.47 6.67 -2.65
N MET A 234 13.67 7.45 -1.92
CA MET A 234 13.49 7.28 -0.47
C MET A 234 12.65 6.05 -0.10
N GLY A 235 11.96 5.42 -1.06
CA GLY A 235 11.15 4.23 -0.81
C GLY A 235 11.88 2.90 -0.91
N SER A 236 13.16 2.88 -1.32
CA SER A 236 13.96 1.67 -1.17
C SER A 236 14.19 1.39 0.32
N VAL A 237 14.23 0.12 0.70
CA VAL A 237 14.17 -0.30 2.12
C VAL A 237 15.31 0.27 2.96
N LYS A 238 16.50 0.45 2.38
CA LYS A 238 17.66 1.04 3.07
C LYS A 238 17.59 2.57 3.18
N ASN A 239 16.85 3.24 2.29
CA ASN A 239 16.66 4.68 2.37
C ASN A 239 15.48 5.05 3.27
N ALA A 240 14.40 4.26 3.24
CA ALA A 240 13.24 4.42 4.11
C ALA A 240 13.59 4.08 5.57
N ILE A 241 14.49 3.10 5.76
CA ILE A 241 14.94 2.63 7.07
C ILE A 241 16.47 2.72 7.15
N PRO A 242 17.06 3.92 7.32
CA PRO A 242 18.49 4.14 7.14
C PRO A 242 19.37 3.56 8.26
N VAL A 243 18.87 3.59 9.51
CA VAL A 243 19.66 3.24 10.69
C VAL A 243 19.08 2.03 11.38
N VAL A 244 19.92 1.03 11.67
CA VAL A 244 19.58 -0.09 12.55
C VAL A 244 20.33 0.13 13.87
N TYR A 245 19.57 0.18 14.97
CA TYR A 245 20.09 0.43 16.30
C TYR A 245 20.54 -0.86 17.00
N ALA A 246 21.39 -0.70 18.01
CA ALA A 246 21.95 -1.81 18.77
C ALA A 246 20.90 -2.63 19.53
N ASP A 247 19.75 -2.05 19.85
CA ASP A 247 18.61 -2.72 20.49
C ASP A 247 17.73 -3.52 19.50
N GLY A 248 18.08 -3.52 18.22
CA GLY A 248 17.37 -4.22 17.15
C GLY A 248 16.21 -3.45 16.53
N LEU A 249 15.89 -2.24 16.99
CA LEU A 249 14.98 -1.34 16.29
C LEU A 249 15.66 -0.70 15.08
N ALA A 250 14.89 -0.24 14.10
CA ALA A 250 15.45 0.49 12.96
C ALA A 250 14.63 1.75 12.67
N GLU A 251 15.32 2.86 12.46
CA GLU A 251 14.72 4.18 12.25
C GLU A 251 13.84 4.20 11.01
N TRP A 252 12.61 4.70 11.12
CA TRP A 252 11.81 5.04 9.95
C TRP A 252 11.98 6.52 9.61
N VAL A 253 12.49 6.83 8.42
CA VAL A 253 12.92 8.19 8.06
C VAL A 253 11.77 9.21 8.15
N GLU A 254 10.53 8.83 7.83
CA GLU A 254 9.40 9.77 7.93
C GLU A 254 8.90 10.01 9.35
N ALA A 255 9.41 9.28 10.35
CA ALA A 255 9.12 9.59 11.75
C ALA A 255 9.60 11.00 12.12
N GLY A 256 10.62 11.54 11.44
CA GLY A 256 11.07 12.92 11.60
C GLY A 256 10.19 13.97 10.91
N ARG A 257 9.22 13.55 10.09
CA ARG A 257 8.28 14.42 9.38
C ARG A 257 6.99 14.59 10.18
N ASP A 258 6.20 13.52 10.28
CA ASP A 258 4.96 13.45 11.05
C ASP A 258 4.45 12.00 11.13
N GLN A 259 3.56 11.74 12.10
CA GLN A 259 3.01 10.41 12.35
C GLN A 259 2.16 9.90 11.19
N GLY A 260 1.33 10.74 10.58
CA GLY A 260 0.41 10.31 9.53
C GLY A 260 1.14 9.70 8.34
N HIS A 261 2.24 10.32 7.92
CA HIS A 261 3.03 9.85 6.79
C HIS A 261 3.97 8.70 7.15
N ALA A 262 4.50 8.65 8.36
CA ALA A 262 5.21 7.46 8.85
C ALA A 262 4.31 6.21 8.81
N LEU A 263 3.06 6.33 9.28
CA LEU A 263 2.09 5.24 9.21
C LEU A 263 1.70 4.88 7.76
N LEU A 264 1.54 5.88 6.89
CA LEU A 264 1.33 5.65 5.46
C LEU A 264 2.46 4.80 4.86
N GLY A 265 3.71 5.22 5.08
CA GLY A 265 4.89 4.54 4.57
C GLY A 265 5.03 3.11 5.06
N VAL A 266 4.86 2.86 6.37
CA VAL A 266 4.89 1.50 6.93
C VAL A 266 3.77 0.63 6.35
N GLY A 267 2.56 1.18 6.18
CA GLY A 267 1.44 0.48 5.55
C GLY A 267 1.71 0.09 4.09
N LEU A 268 2.30 0.99 3.31
CA LEU A 268 2.67 0.73 1.92
C LEU A 268 3.80 -0.29 1.80
N MET A 269 4.83 -0.18 2.65
CA MET A 269 5.91 -1.16 2.69
C MET A 269 5.39 -2.56 3.04
N GLY A 270 4.49 -2.65 4.01
CA GLY A 270 3.81 -3.91 4.34
C GLY A 270 2.97 -4.45 3.18
N THR A 271 2.28 -3.58 2.45
CA THR A 271 1.48 -3.95 1.27
C THR A 271 2.36 -4.53 0.16
N ILE A 272 3.50 -3.89 -0.14
CA ILE A 272 4.48 -4.38 -1.11
C ILE A 272 5.00 -5.76 -0.69
N CYS A 273 5.39 -5.91 0.57
CA CYS A 273 5.90 -7.17 1.10
C CYS A 273 4.87 -8.30 1.04
N GLU A 274 3.59 -8.03 1.35
CA GLU A 274 2.54 -9.05 1.30
C GLU A 274 2.19 -9.47 -0.13
N MET A 275 2.07 -8.51 -1.07
CA MET A 275 1.85 -8.85 -2.48
C MET A 275 3.03 -9.66 -3.04
N ALA A 276 4.27 -9.28 -2.74
CA ALA A 276 5.46 -10.03 -3.15
C ALA A 276 5.50 -11.42 -2.51
N TRP A 277 5.17 -11.55 -1.22
CA TRP A 277 5.14 -12.81 -0.50
C TRP A 277 4.18 -13.81 -1.16
N ASN A 278 2.99 -13.37 -1.55
CA ASN A 278 1.99 -14.21 -2.18
C ASN A 278 2.40 -14.67 -3.60
N GLN A 279 3.45 -14.06 -4.17
CA GLN A 279 4.08 -14.46 -5.43
C GLN A 279 5.41 -15.23 -5.23
N GLY A 280 5.73 -15.64 -4.00
CA GLY A 280 6.96 -16.39 -3.72
C GLY A 280 8.21 -15.53 -3.50
N ILE A 281 8.07 -14.23 -3.28
CA ILE A 281 9.19 -13.29 -3.15
C ILE A 281 9.27 -12.79 -1.70
N ASP A 282 10.29 -13.22 -0.95
CA ASP A 282 10.45 -12.83 0.47
C ASP A 282 11.08 -11.43 0.63
N LEU A 283 10.26 -10.39 0.49
CA LEU A 283 10.65 -9.02 0.83
C LEU A 283 10.55 -8.72 2.34
N TYR A 284 9.73 -9.48 3.08
CA TYR A 284 9.64 -9.36 4.54
C TYR A 284 10.97 -9.74 5.23
N GLY A 285 11.62 -10.80 4.77
CA GLY A 285 12.91 -11.26 5.29
C GLY A 285 14.13 -10.51 4.74
N TYR A 286 13.96 -9.63 3.75
CA TYR A 286 15.07 -8.95 3.09
C TYR A 286 15.88 -8.05 4.05
N ASP A 287 17.20 -8.06 3.85
CA ASP A 287 18.19 -7.30 4.63
C ASP A 287 18.04 -7.52 6.15
N ASP A 288 18.03 -8.80 6.55
CA ASP A 288 17.87 -9.24 7.94
C ASP A 288 16.58 -8.70 8.59
N SER A 289 15.47 -8.93 7.88
CA SER A 289 14.12 -8.44 8.24
C SER A 289 14.12 -6.95 8.60
N ARG A 290 14.80 -6.10 7.82
CA ARG A 290 14.89 -4.64 8.08
C ARG A 290 13.51 -4.02 8.28
N PHE A 291 12.51 -4.46 7.52
CA PHE A 291 11.14 -3.98 7.67
C PHE A 291 10.51 -4.34 9.02
N LEU A 292 10.80 -5.52 9.61
CA LEU A 292 10.34 -5.87 10.97
C LEU A 292 10.86 -4.85 11.98
N LYS A 293 12.16 -4.55 11.91
CA LYS A 293 12.85 -3.62 12.82
C LYS A 293 12.27 -2.20 12.69
N GLY A 294 12.03 -1.76 11.45
CA GLY A 294 11.37 -0.48 11.14
C GLY A 294 9.92 -0.41 11.62
N ALA A 295 9.13 -1.46 11.39
CA ALA A 295 7.73 -1.49 11.81
C ALA A 295 7.60 -1.57 13.34
N GLN A 296 8.52 -2.26 14.03
CA GLN A 296 8.61 -2.26 15.50
C GLN A 296 8.98 -0.88 16.06
N TYR A 297 9.89 -0.15 15.40
CA TYR A 297 10.26 1.22 15.76
C TYR A 297 9.04 2.14 15.68
N VAL A 298 8.32 2.13 14.56
CA VAL A 298 7.14 2.98 14.37
C VAL A 298 6.00 2.58 15.31
N ALA A 299 5.85 1.28 15.61
CA ALA A 299 4.89 0.80 16.58
C ALA A 299 5.20 1.29 18.01
N LYS A 300 6.47 1.22 18.44
CA LYS A 300 6.89 1.75 19.75
C LYS A 300 6.63 3.24 19.84
N TRP A 301 7.06 3.99 18.82
CA TRP A 301 6.89 5.44 18.73
C TRP A 301 5.41 5.84 18.74
N SER A 302 4.57 5.20 17.92
CA SER A 302 3.13 5.49 17.84
C SER A 302 2.37 5.15 19.13
N LEU A 303 2.89 4.25 19.97
CA LEU A 303 2.33 3.97 21.29
C LEU A 303 2.74 5.02 22.35
N GLY A 304 3.52 6.04 21.98
CA GLY A 304 4.06 7.07 22.87
C GLY A 304 5.38 6.69 23.53
N GLY A 305 6.05 5.64 23.04
CA GLY A 305 7.37 5.25 23.54
C GLY A 305 8.50 6.03 22.88
N ASP A 306 9.57 6.28 23.63
CA ASP A 306 10.74 6.99 23.11
C ASP A 306 11.50 6.17 22.06
N VAL A 307 11.91 6.84 20.99
CA VAL A 307 12.74 6.28 19.93
C VAL A 307 13.88 7.23 19.57
N PRO A 308 15.10 6.72 19.32
CA PRO A 308 16.18 7.55 18.79
C PRO A 308 15.86 7.99 17.36
N TYR A 309 16.40 9.14 16.96
CA TYR A 309 16.30 9.61 15.59
C TYR A 309 17.60 10.30 15.17
N THR A 310 18.19 9.85 14.07
CA THR A 310 19.38 10.39 13.47
C THR A 310 19.00 11.51 12.52
N SER A 311 19.61 12.68 12.69
CA SER A 311 19.26 13.85 11.87
C SER A 311 19.37 13.55 10.37
N TYR A 312 18.31 13.84 9.63
CA TYR A 312 18.20 13.61 8.20
C TYR A 312 17.94 14.92 7.48
N THR A 313 18.79 15.26 6.51
CA THR A 313 18.64 16.44 5.66
C THR A 313 18.36 16.03 4.22
N ARG A 314 17.20 16.43 3.71
CA ARG A 314 16.80 16.19 2.33
C ARG A 314 16.97 17.44 1.48
N LYS A 315 17.28 17.25 0.18
CA LYS A 315 17.33 18.33 -0.79
C LYS A 315 15.97 18.49 -1.47
N LYS A 316 15.51 19.72 -1.64
CA LYS A 316 14.21 20.07 -2.23
C LYS A 316 14.38 20.80 -3.54
N GLY A 317 13.38 20.64 -4.40
CA GLY A 317 13.26 21.32 -5.69
C GLY A 317 13.77 20.52 -6.87
N ALA A 318 13.92 21.23 -7.99
CA ALA A 318 14.32 20.67 -9.27
C ALA A 318 15.66 21.27 -9.73
N PRO A 319 16.64 20.43 -10.10
CA PRO A 319 17.93 20.90 -10.61
C PRO A 319 17.76 21.95 -11.71
N GLY A 320 18.44 23.09 -11.57
CA GLY A 320 18.39 24.18 -12.55
C GLY A 320 17.12 25.05 -12.53
N ILE A 321 16.11 24.73 -11.69
CA ILE A 321 14.89 25.53 -11.55
C ILE A 321 14.87 26.23 -10.19
N TRP A 322 14.90 25.46 -9.10
CA TRP A 322 15.03 25.97 -7.73
C TRP A 322 15.59 24.91 -6.80
N SER A 323 16.20 25.33 -5.69
CA SER A 323 16.74 24.39 -4.71
C SER A 323 16.57 24.89 -3.29
N GLY A 324 16.28 23.97 -2.38
CA GLY A 324 16.32 24.19 -0.94
C GLY A 324 16.73 22.92 -0.20
N SER A 325 16.70 22.97 1.13
CA SER A 325 16.91 21.82 2.00
C SER A 325 15.93 21.83 3.16
N GLU A 326 15.74 20.68 3.77
CA GLU A 326 14.90 20.50 4.96
C GLU A 326 15.55 19.45 5.85
N THR A 327 15.68 19.77 7.14
CA THR A 327 16.32 18.91 8.12
C THR A 327 15.32 18.51 9.19
N ALA A 328 15.14 17.21 9.39
CA ALA A 328 14.49 16.65 10.56
C ALA A 328 15.57 16.21 11.54
N SER A 329 15.61 16.80 12.74
CA SER A 329 16.66 16.54 13.74
C SER A 329 16.21 15.59 14.86
N ALA A 330 14.93 15.26 14.92
CA ALA A 330 14.33 14.36 15.91
C ALA A 330 13.07 13.71 15.32
N ALA A 331 12.60 12.63 15.93
CA ALA A 331 11.27 12.09 15.63
C ALA A 331 10.20 13.12 16.03
N ALA A 332 9.16 13.24 15.21
CA ALA A 332 8.04 14.14 15.45
C ALA A 332 7.21 13.70 16.68
N ALA A 333 6.39 14.61 17.18
CA ALA A 333 5.39 14.27 18.19
C ALA A 333 4.35 13.30 17.63
N VAL A 334 3.80 12.45 18.50
CA VAL A 334 2.76 11.48 18.16
C VAL A 334 1.47 11.76 18.90
N ASP A 335 0.36 11.45 18.25
CA ASP A 335 -0.92 11.18 18.87
C ASP A 335 -1.09 9.66 19.00
N PRO A 336 -1.03 9.08 20.21
CA PRO A 336 -1.26 7.65 20.41
C PRO A 336 -2.67 7.17 20.04
N ALA A 337 -3.62 8.08 19.82
CA ALA A 337 -4.96 7.77 19.33
C ALA A 337 -5.05 7.71 17.79
N MET A 338 -4.04 8.20 17.06
CA MET A 338 -4.04 8.16 15.59
C MET A 338 -4.05 6.71 15.10
N ALA A 339 -5.13 6.32 14.46
CA ALA A 339 -5.36 4.97 13.98
C ALA A 339 -5.25 4.89 12.45
N ARG A 340 -4.59 3.83 11.96
CA ARG A 340 -4.62 3.39 10.55
C ARG A 340 -4.67 1.86 10.49
N PRO A 341 -5.33 1.25 9.48
CA PRO A 341 -5.53 -0.20 9.41
C PRO A 341 -4.33 -0.91 8.76
N ILE A 342 -3.17 -0.84 9.40
CA ILE A 342 -1.90 -1.34 8.83
C ILE A 342 -1.25 -2.45 9.66
N TRP A 343 -1.68 -2.65 10.89
CA TRP A 343 -0.93 -3.39 11.90
C TRP A 343 -1.20 -4.88 11.83
N ALA A 344 -2.45 -5.29 11.61
CA ALA A 344 -2.81 -6.71 11.63
C ALA A 344 -2.07 -7.51 10.55
N MET A 345 -1.90 -6.96 9.35
CA MET A 345 -1.13 -7.59 8.26
C MET A 345 0.32 -7.86 8.69
N ILE A 346 1.01 -6.81 9.14
CA ILE A 346 2.42 -6.86 9.49
C ILE A 346 2.64 -7.75 10.72
N ALA A 347 1.82 -7.59 11.76
CA ALA A 347 1.92 -8.36 12.99
C ALA A 347 1.65 -9.85 12.76
N ASN A 348 0.62 -10.21 11.99
CA ASN A 348 0.34 -11.62 11.69
C ASN A 348 1.39 -12.24 10.79
N HIS A 349 1.98 -11.50 9.85
CA HIS A 349 3.11 -12.00 9.07
C HIS A 349 4.25 -12.42 10.02
N TYR A 350 4.79 -11.49 10.81
CA TYR A 350 5.97 -11.81 11.60
C TYR A 350 5.69 -12.75 12.79
N THR A 351 4.61 -12.52 13.54
CA THR A 351 4.38 -13.26 14.80
C THR A 351 3.62 -14.57 14.63
N ARG A 352 2.82 -14.71 13.56
CA ARG A 352 2.03 -15.92 13.31
C ARG A 352 2.59 -16.71 12.14
N ARG A 353 2.84 -16.09 10.99
CA ARG A 353 3.38 -16.77 9.79
C ARG A 353 4.86 -17.14 9.97
N ARG A 354 5.69 -16.24 10.50
CA ARG A 354 7.15 -16.46 10.71
C ARG A 354 7.54 -16.83 12.14
N GLY A 355 6.61 -16.74 13.09
CA GLY A 355 6.85 -17.10 14.50
C GLY A 355 7.87 -16.22 15.23
N LEU A 356 8.23 -15.06 14.68
CA LEU A 356 9.22 -14.13 15.24
C LEU A 356 8.64 -13.29 16.39
N ASP A 357 9.51 -12.88 17.31
CA ASP A 357 9.14 -11.98 18.39
C ASP A 357 9.01 -10.54 17.89
N ALA A 358 7.80 -9.99 18.04
CA ALA A 358 7.50 -8.61 17.67
C ALA A 358 6.57 -7.95 18.71
N PRO A 359 7.07 -7.63 19.93
CA PRO A 359 6.24 -7.16 21.03
C PRO A 359 5.52 -5.83 20.76
N HIS A 360 6.15 -4.87 20.09
CA HIS A 360 5.53 -3.57 19.79
C HIS A 360 4.45 -3.72 18.70
N LEU A 361 4.73 -4.51 17.66
CA LEU A 361 3.74 -4.85 16.64
C LEU A 361 2.54 -5.58 17.24
N THR A 362 2.77 -6.53 18.16
CA THR A 362 1.69 -7.26 18.84
C THR A 362 0.81 -6.31 19.65
N LYS A 363 1.43 -5.40 20.42
CA LYS A 363 0.71 -4.42 21.25
C LYS A 363 -0.10 -3.43 20.41
N ILE A 364 0.48 -2.87 19.36
CA ILE A 364 -0.22 -1.87 18.55
C ILE A 364 -1.33 -2.50 17.69
N ALA A 365 -1.13 -3.71 17.16
CA ALA A 365 -2.16 -4.44 16.45
C ALA A 365 -3.35 -4.78 17.37
N ALA A 366 -3.09 -5.18 18.61
CA ALA A 366 -4.15 -5.42 19.60
C ALA A 366 -4.91 -4.13 19.96
N ARG A 367 -4.21 -2.99 20.07
CA ARG A 367 -4.82 -1.68 20.41
C ARG A 367 -5.83 -1.21 19.36
N PHE A 368 -5.55 -1.46 18.08
CA PHE A 368 -6.38 -0.96 16.98
C PHE A 368 -7.30 -2.03 16.37
N ALA A 369 -7.36 -3.22 16.95
CA ALA A 369 -8.28 -4.27 16.53
C ALA A 369 -9.71 -4.03 17.06
N PRO A 370 -10.76 -4.43 16.31
CA PRO A 370 -10.71 -4.86 14.91
C PRO A 370 -10.48 -3.67 13.97
N GLU A 371 -9.53 -3.83 13.04
CA GLU A 371 -9.24 -2.85 11.98
C GLU A 371 -10.38 -2.79 10.96
N GLY A 372 -10.86 -1.59 10.64
CA GLY A 372 -11.76 -1.31 9.52
C GLY A 372 -10.99 -1.01 8.23
N GLY A 373 -11.61 -0.32 7.28
CA GLY A 373 -10.97 0.09 6.03
C GLY A 373 -11.40 1.50 5.58
N GLY A 374 -11.40 1.73 4.26
CA GLY A 374 -11.83 3.02 3.71
C GLY A 374 -13.19 3.46 4.24
N GLY A 375 -13.22 4.67 4.79
CA GLY A 375 -14.41 5.25 5.42
C GLY A 375 -14.48 5.10 6.94
N ASP A 376 -13.62 4.30 7.57
CA ASP A 376 -13.57 4.13 9.04
C ASP A 376 -12.56 5.08 9.73
N TYR A 377 -11.67 5.71 8.95
CA TYR A 377 -10.53 6.52 9.45
C TYR A 377 -10.59 7.98 8.99
N GLY A 378 -11.81 8.50 8.79
CA GLY A 378 -12.08 9.87 8.33
C GLY A 378 -12.43 9.97 6.84
N PRO A 379 -13.00 11.11 6.41
CA PRO A 379 -13.52 11.26 5.04
C PRO A 379 -12.44 11.64 4.01
N ASN A 380 -11.29 12.13 4.46
CA ASN A 380 -10.20 12.63 3.63
C ASN A 380 -9.29 11.49 3.14
N SER A 381 -8.41 11.75 2.17
CA SER A 381 -7.50 10.74 1.58
C SER A 381 -6.82 9.85 2.62
N GLY A 382 -6.38 10.42 3.75
CA GLY A 382 -5.71 9.68 4.82
C GLY A 382 -6.48 8.45 5.31
N GLY A 383 -7.81 8.53 5.35
CA GLY A 383 -8.69 7.43 5.74
C GLY A 383 -8.91 6.37 4.66
N TYR A 384 -8.34 6.56 3.47
CA TYR A 384 -8.43 5.69 2.30
C TYR A 384 -7.06 5.32 1.72
N ASP A 385 -5.96 5.75 2.35
CA ASP A 385 -4.62 5.42 1.90
C ASP A 385 -4.30 3.91 2.01
N GLN A 386 -5.10 3.13 2.77
CA GLN A 386 -5.00 1.68 2.88
C GLN A 386 -6.36 1.01 2.75
N LEU A 387 -6.43 -0.12 2.04
CA LEU A 387 -7.66 -0.92 1.86
C LEU A 387 -8.23 -1.46 3.19
N GLY A 388 -7.35 -1.78 4.14
CA GLY A 388 -7.72 -2.16 5.51
C GLY A 388 -8.38 -3.53 5.65
N PHE A 389 -9.22 -3.65 6.68
CA PHE A 389 -9.85 -4.88 7.20
C PHE A 389 -8.83 -5.94 7.63
N GLY A 390 -7.69 -5.50 8.15
CA GLY A 390 -6.56 -6.40 8.38
C GLY A 390 -6.83 -7.44 9.46
N THR A 391 -7.63 -7.12 10.49
CA THR A 391 -8.06 -8.10 11.50
C THR A 391 -8.89 -9.23 10.89
N LEU A 392 -9.73 -8.94 9.89
CA LEU A 392 -10.50 -9.96 9.18
C LEU A 392 -9.60 -10.76 8.23
N ALA A 393 -8.78 -10.08 7.42
CA ALA A 393 -8.05 -10.69 6.33
C ALA A 393 -6.78 -11.44 6.75
N PHE A 394 -6.00 -10.89 7.68
CA PHE A 394 -4.65 -11.39 7.95
C PHE A 394 -4.52 -12.18 9.25
N THR A 395 -5.53 -12.11 10.14
CA THR A 395 -5.59 -13.01 11.30
C THR A 395 -5.45 -14.45 10.82
N ARG A 396 -4.58 -15.19 11.48
CA ARG A 396 -4.30 -16.59 11.17
C ARG A 396 -3.74 -17.34 12.37
N PRO A 397 -3.89 -18.68 12.39
CA PRO A 397 -3.17 -19.52 13.33
C PRO A 397 -1.65 -19.32 13.26
N ARG A 398 -0.95 -19.60 14.36
CA ARG A 398 0.50 -19.63 14.37
C ARG A 398 0.97 -20.82 13.52
N ALA A 399 1.92 -20.56 12.63
CA ALA A 399 2.57 -21.57 11.82
C ALA A 399 3.41 -22.52 12.69
N THR A 400 3.52 -23.77 12.24
CA THR A 400 4.50 -24.72 12.79
C THR A 400 5.93 -24.24 12.53
N ALA A 401 6.91 -24.79 13.25
CA ALA A 401 8.32 -24.41 13.06
C ALA A 401 8.82 -24.66 11.62
N ALA A 402 8.35 -25.73 10.98
CA ALA A 402 8.68 -26.04 9.59
C ALA A 402 8.07 -25.01 8.62
N GLU A 403 6.79 -24.66 8.79
CA GLU A 403 6.12 -23.66 7.95
C GLU A 403 6.73 -22.25 8.14
N ALA A 404 7.16 -21.91 9.36
CA ALA A 404 7.70 -20.60 9.68
C ALA A 404 9.08 -20.31 9.04
N THR A 405 9.83 -21.36 8.72
CA THR A 405 11.17 -21.29 8.11
C THR A 405 11.15 -21.52 6.60
N ALA A 406 10.01 -21.96 6.05
CA ALA A 406 9.86 -22.20 4.63
C ALA A 406 9.89 -20.89 3.82
N SER A 407 10.54 -20.93 2.65
CA SER A 407 10.44 -19.87 1.66
C SER A 407 9.00 -19.73 1.17
N PRO A 408 8.53 -18.50 0.86
CA PRO A 408 7.22 -18.32 0.29
C PRO A 408 7.13 -19.07 -1.04
N THR A 409 5.98 -19.71 -1.29
CA THR A 409 5.69 -20.40 -2.55
C THR A 409 4.40 -19.81 -3.11
N PRO A 410 4.34 -19.43 -4.40
CA PRO A 410 3.09 -19.00 -5.01
C PRO A 410 2.08 -20.14 -4.93
N THR A 411 0.85 -19.84 -4.48
CA THR A 411 -0.21 -20.85 -4.42
C THR A 411 -0.76 -21.01 -5.84
N ALA A 412 -0.53 -22.16 -6.48
CA ALA A 412 -1.04 -22.41 -7.83
C ALA A 412 -2.56 -22.18 -7.89
N SER A 413 -3.02 -21.46 -8.90
CA SER A 413 -4.44 -21.35 -9.22
C SER A 413 -4.93 -22.76 -9.60
N GLY A 414 -5.51 -23.48 -8.64
CA GLY A 414 -6.17 -24.74 -8.92
C GLY A 414 -7.22 -24.50 -10.00
N SER A 415 -7.03 -25.14 -11.16
CA SER A 415 -7.96 -25.15 -12.28
C SER A 415 -9.25 -25.81 -11.82
N GLY A 416 -10.18 -25.01 -11.31
CA GLY A 416 -11.58 -25.39 -11.21
C GLY A 416 -12.13 -25.42 -12.62
N THR A 417 -12.23 -26.61 -13.20
CA THR A 417 -12.74 -26.85 -14.54
C THR A 417 -14.20 -26.36 -14.65
N SER A 418 -14.49 -25.52 -15.63
CA SER A 418 -15.81 -25.42 -16.27
C SER A 418 -15.61 -25.29 -17.79
N PRO A 419 -16.46 -25.90 -18.62
CA PRO A 419 -16.06 -26.38 -19.94
C PRO A 419 -16.24 -25.34 -21.06
N SER A 420 -15.15 -25.22 -21.84
CA SER A 420 -15.06 -25.01 -23.29
C SER A 420 -15.76 -23.82 -23.98
N GLY A 421 -14.95 -23.08 -24.74
CA GLY A 421 -15.39 -22.25 -25.86
C GLY A 421 -14.24 -21.48 -26.48
N ALA A 422 -13.37 -22.16 -27.22
CA ALA A 422 -12.21 -21.56 -27.88
C ALA A 422 -12.61 -20.70 -29.09
N ALA A 423 -12.09 -19.48 -29.19
CA ALA A 423 -11.87 -18.81 -30.47
C ALA A 423 -10.65 -17.89 -30.38
N SER A 424 -9.71 -18.15 -31.27
CA SER A 424 -8.42 -17.49 -31.47
C SER A 424 -8.57 -16.16 -32.20
N ALA A 425 -7.82 -15.14 -31.78
CA ALA A 425 -7.56 -13.96 -32.60
C ALA A 425 -6.12 -13.45 -32.40
N THR A 426 -5.42 -13.30 -33.53
CA THR A 426 -4.06 -12.78 -33.71
C THR A 426 -3.97 -11.26 -33.52
N PRO A 427 -2.78 -10.71 -33.21
CA PRO A 427 -2.61 -9.29 -32.86
C PRO A 427 -2.43 -8.40 -34.09
N SER A 428 -2.86 -7.14 -33.99
CA SER A 428 -2.43 -6.08 -34.90
C SER A 428 -1.92 -4.87 -34.11
N SER A 429 -0.71 -4.48 -34.47
CA SER A 429 0.09 -3.39 -33.94
C SER A 429 -0.22 -2.07 -34.61
N SER A 430 -0.26 -0.97 -33.85
CA SER A 430 0.44 0.28 -34.18
C SER A 430 0.23 1.32 -33.08
N ALA A 431 1.31 1.69 -32.39
CA ALA A 431 1.39 2.90 -31.58
C ALA A 431 2.06 4.02 -32.39
N SER A 432 1.67 5.26 -32.14
CA SER A 432 2.42 6.45 -32.56
C SER A 432 2.46 7.46 -31.42
N PRO A 433 3.58 8.19 -31.23
CA PRO A 433 3.82 8.97 -30.02
C PRO A 433 3.34 10.43 -30.18
N LEU A 434 2.78 10.99 -29.11
CA LEU A 434 2.61 12.43 -28.91
C LEU A 434 3.07 12.66 -27.45
N GLY A 435 4.14 13.40 -27.17
CA GLY A 435 4.45 14.73 -27.68
C GLY A 435 4.11 15.72 -26.56
N GLY A 436 4.98 15.83 -25.58
CA GLY A 436 4.76 16.62 -24.37
C GLY A 436 4.78 18.13 -24.61
N LYS A 437 4.08 18.87 -23.74
CA LYS A 437 4.34 20.28 -23.46
C LYS A 437 4.33 20.50 -21.96
N GLY A 438 5.38 21.15 -21.48
CA GLY A 438 5.66 21.42 -20.07
C GLY A 438 4.57 22.24 -19.40
N GLY A 439 4.11 21.73 -18.27
CA GLY A 439 3.28 22.43 -17.30
C GLY A 439 4.02 22.51 -15.97
N ASP A 440 3.93 23.68 -15.37
CA ASP A 440 4.49 24.15 -14.11
C ASP A 440 4.82 23.05 -13.07
N LEU A 441 6.11 22.71 -13.00
CA LEU A 441 6.65 21.77 -12.03
C LEU A 441 7.17 22.57 -10.83
N ALA A 442 6.41 22.52 -9.73
CA ALA A 442 6.86 22.65 -8.33
C ALA A 442 6.08 23.62 -7.43
N ALA A 443 4.74 23.58 -7.48
CA ALA A 443 3.94 24.03 -6.34
C ALA A 443 3.47 22.81 -5.51
N THR A 444 4.31 22.31 -4.60
CA THR A 444 3.82 21.51 -3.47
C THR A 444 3.47 22.47 -2.34
N GLY A 445 2.20 22.83 -2.23
CA GLY A 445 1.67 23.70 -1.20
C GLY A 445 0.25 23.31 -0.84
N SER A 446 0.12 22.44 0.16
CA SER A 446 -1.05 22.41 1.04
C SER A 446 -0.55 21.99 2.42
N SER A 447 0.02 22.97 3.11
CA SER A 447 0.09 22.96 4.57
C SER A 447 -1.32 23.24 5.11
N ASP A 448 -2.24 22.30 4.97
CA ASP A 448 -3.49 22.34 5.72
C ASP A 448 -3.27 21.60 7.04
N LEU A 449 -2.68 22.36 7.97
CA LEU A 449 -2.88 22.18 9.39
C LEU A 449 -4.34 22.53 9.71
N PRO A 450 -5.10 21.62 10.32
CA PRO A 450 -5.90 21.99 11.46
C PRO A 450 -5.10 21.56 12.68
N ALA A 451 -4.53 22.55 13.35
CA ALA A 451 -4.05 22.41 14.72
C ALA A 451 -5.20 21.80 15.55
N TRP A 452 -5.00 20.57 16.05
CA TRP A 452 -5.85 19.99 17.06
C TRP A 452 -5.55 20.69 18.39
N THR A 453 -6.28 21.76 18.71
CA THR A 453 -6.38 22.23 20.10
C THR A 453 -7.46 21.43 20.80
N ALA A 454 -7.03 20.59 21.73
CA ALA A 454 -7.88 19.95 22.72
C ALA A 454 -8.64 21.01 23.54
N ALA A 455 -9.97 20.91 23.57
CA ALA A 455 -10.80 21.59 24.56
C ALA A 455 -11.76 20.56 25.17
N THR A 456 -11.31 19.98 26.29
CA THR A 456 -12.19 19.37 27.29
C THR A 456 -12.98 20.46 28.00
N GLY A 457 -14.30 20.31 28.14
CA GLY A 457 -15.05 21.06 29.16
C GLY A 457 -16.52 21.37 28.89
N VAL A 458 -17.39 20.39 29.16
CA VAL A 458 -18.64 20.49 29.94
C VAL A 458 -19.78 21.44 29.48
N ALA A 459 -20.96 20.81 29.39
CA ALA A 459 -22.33 21.33 29.62
C ALA A 459 -23.10 22.05 28.49
N ALA A 460 -24.09 21.28 28.00
CA ALA A 460 -25.51 21.55 28.18
C ALA A 460 -26.25 22.52 27.22
N LEU A 461 -27.31 21.93 26.64
CA LEU A 461 -28.63 22.49 26.37
C LEU A 461 -28.85 23.33 25.10
N ALA A 462 -29.62 22.70 24.21
CA ALA A 462 -30.88 23.16 23.66
C ALA A 462 -30.92 24.32 22.65
N GLY A 463 -31.52 24.01 21.50
CA GLY A 463 -32.51 24.91 20.89
C GLY A 463 -32.06 25.72 19.68
N GLY A 464 -32.36 25.20 18.49
CA GLY A 464 -33.35 25.77 17.57
C GLY A 464 -33.23 27.22 17.05
N PHE A 465 -33.55 27.34 15.75
CA PHE A 465 -34.00 28.52 14.99
C PHE A 465 -32.93 29.50 14.50
N LEU A 466 -32.64 29.53 13.19
CA LEU A 466 -33.36 30.20 12.08
C LEU A 466 -33.11 31.72 12.01
N LEU A 467 -32.50 32.07 10.87
CA LEU A 467 -32.82 33.19 9.97
C LEU A 467 -32.38 34.63 10.24
N LEU A 468 -31.80 35.16 9.16
CA LEU A 468 -32.00 36.47 8.53
C LEU A 468 -31.37 37.68 9.24
N ARG A 469 -30.33 38.28 8.64
CA ARG A 469 -30.30 39.21 7.49
C ARG A 469 -30.41 40.67 7.91
N ARG A 470 -29.40 41.41 7.43
CA ARG A 470 -29.32 42.84 7.11
C ARG A 470 -29.35 43.82 8.29
N ARG A 471 -28.29 44.60 8.50
CA ARG A 471 -27.73 45.74 7.73
C ARG A 471 -28.43 47.06 8.05
N ASP A 472 -27.58 47.98 8.53
CA ASP A 472 -27.58 49.43 8.39
C ASP A 472 -28.17 50.33 9.51
N ARG A 473 -27.21 51.05 10.11
CA ARG A 473 -27.16 52.50 10.40
C ARG A 473 -28.31 53.12 11.20
N ALA A 474 -27.98 53.70 12.36
CA ALA A 474 -27.48 55.08 12.48
C ALA A 474 -27.57 55.61 13.92
N ARG A 475 -26.74 56.64 14.19
CA ARG A 475 -26.73 57.64 15.29
C ARG A 475 -26.35 57.12 16.69
N ARG A 476 -25.18 57.51 17.20
CA ARG A 476 -24.77 58.82 17.79
C ARG A 476 -25.36 59.04 19.18
N ASP A 477 -24.44 59.09 20.14
CA ASP A 477 -24.32 60.02 21.26
C ASP A 477 -25.58 60.38 22.03
N THR A 478 -25.65 59.96 23.29
CA THR A 478 -25.27 60.78 24.45
C THR A 478 -25.61 60.02 25.74
N GLY A 479 -24.72 60.04 26.72
CA GLY A 479 -25.08 59.88 28.14
C GLY A 479 -24.38 58.76 28.88
N GLU A 480 -23.28 59.17 29.53
CA GLU A 480 -22.57 58.54 30.68
C GLU A 480 -21.75 57.27 30.48
#